data_AF-C5C9K6-F1
#
_entry.id   AF-C5C9K6-F1
#
_cell.length_a   1.000
_cell.length_b   1.000
_cell.length_c   1.000
_cell.angle_alpha   90.00
_cell.angle_beta   90.00
_cell.angle_gamma   90.00
#
_symmetry.space_group_name_H-M   'P 1'
#
loop_
_entity.id
_entity.type
_entity.pdbx_description
1 polymer ?
#
loop_
_entity_poly.entity_id
_entity_poly.type
_entity_poly.pdbx_seq_one_letter_code
_entity_poly.pdbx_strand_id
1 'polypeptide(L)'
;MADAAAIDRSAATSPRVCPQVMSPAGGQTSTVNSPARPAVAPGMTRKHLGFLNFGHWIHRPGAEPDARQALDDVVPMAVAAEDAGLDGAWLRVHHFQRMFSSPFPILAAMAARTERISLGTGVIDLR
;
A
#
# COMPACT_ATOMS: atom_id res chain seq x y z
N MET A 1 2.01 -15.76 -32.55
CA MET A 1 0.85 -14.91 -32.93
C MET A 1 -0.20 -15.12 -31.84
N ALA A 2 -0.14 -14.32 -30.79
CA ALA A 2 -1.15 -14.22 -29.73
C ALA A 2 -0.97 -12.84 -29.08
N ASP A 3 -2.10 -12.20 -28.89
CA ASP A 3 -2.31 -10.75 -28.90
C ASP A 3 -1.87 -10.07 -27.60
N ALA A 4 -1.26 -8.89 -27.73
CA ALA A 4 -0.81 -8.07 -26.62
C ALA A 4 -2.02 -7.33 -26.06
N ALA A 5 -2.56 -7.79 -24.93
CA ALA A 5 -3.60 -7.08 -24.21
C ALA A 5 -3.13 -5.67 -23.86
N ALA A 6 -3.77 -4.69 -24.49
CA ALA A 6 -3.52 -3.28 -24.36
C ALA A 6 -3.60 -2.84 -22.90
N ILE A 7 -2.52 -2.23 -22.42
CA ILE A 7 -2.54 -1.39 -21.23
C ILE A 7 -3.48 -0.23 -21.55
N ASP A 8 -4.65 -0.20 -20.91
CA ASP A 8 -5.55 0.95 -20.97
C ASP A 8 -4.82 2.18 -20.43
N ARG A 9 -4.54 3.14 -21.33
CA ARG A 9 -3.82 4.38 -21.07
C ARG A 9 -4.74 5.52 -20.63
N SER A 10 -6.02 5.27 -20.35
CA SER A 10 -6.99 6.30 -19.94
C SER A 10 -6.66 6.97 -18.59
N ALA A 11 -5.74 6.40 -17.79
CA ALA A 11 -5.33 6.98 -16.50
C ALA A 11 -4.05 7.84 -16.56
N ALA A 12 -3.39 7.96 -17.72
CA ALA A 12 -2.17 8.75 -17.87
C ALA A 12 -2.50 10.16 -18.40
N THR A 13 -3.12 11.02 -17.59
CA THR A 13 -3.10 12.46 -17.86
C THR A 13 -3.05 13.31 -16.58
N SER A 14 -1.89 13.98 -16.45
CA SER A 14 -1.57 15.19 -15.70
C SER A 14 -1.05 15.04 -14.25
N PRO A 15 0.17 15.57 -13.95
CA PRO A 15 0.63 15.73 -12.59
C PRO A 15 -0.16 16.88 -11.96
N ARG A 16 -1.19 16.57 -11.18
CA ARG A 16 -1.96 17.61 -10.49
C ARG A 16 -1.20 18.13 -9.27
N VAL A 17 -0.47 19.21 -9.51
CA VAL A 17 -0.25 20.28 -8.54
C VAL A 17 -1.63 20.76 -8.02
N CYS A 18 -1.84 20.75 -6.70
CA CYS A 18 -2.92 21.54 -6.07
C CYS A 18 -2.63 23.02 -6.32
N PRO A 19 -3.61 23.85 -6.76
CA PRO A 19 -4.66 24.27 -5.82
C PRO A 19 -6.04 24.66 -6.44
N GLN A 20 -6.98 24.99 -5.54
CA GLN A 20 -8.21 25.80 -5.67
C GLN A 20 -9.57 25.12 -5.97
N VAL A 21 -10.37 25.05 -4.90
CA VAL A 21 -11.80 25.40 -4.75
C VAL A 21 -12.58 25.67 -6.04
N MET A 22 -13.49 24.76 -6.39
CA MET A 22 -14.92 25.01 -6.67
C MET A 22 -15.63 23.66 -6.92
N SER A 23 -16.69 23.39 -6.15
CA SER A 23 -17.68 22.33 -6.40
C SER A 23 -18.90 22.95 -7.10
N PRO A 24 -19.92 22.20 -7.59
CA PRO A 24 -20.06 20.73 -7.60
C PRO A 24 -20.57 20.13 -8.94
N ALA A 25 -20.31 18.83 -9.19
CA ALA A 25 -21.22 17.96 -9.95
C ALA A 25 -20.80 16.46 -9.87
N GLY A 26 -21.61 15.66 -9.17
CA GLY A 26 -22.01 14.30 -9.55
C GLY A 26 -20.94 13.26 -9.88
N GLY A 27 -20.31 12.69 -8.85
CA GLY A 27 -19.62 11.41 -8.93
C GLY A 27 -19.48 10.84 -7.53
N GLN A 28 -20.06 9.67 -7.25
CA GLN A 28 -19.96 9.01 -5.96
C GLN A 28 -18.52 8.51 -5.77
N THR A 29 -17.64 9.37 -5.28
CA THR A 29 -16.43 8.95 -4.60
C THR A 29 -16.90 8.31 -3.30
N SER A 30 -16.60 7.02 -3.12
CA SER A 30 -16.64 6.40 -1.80
C SER A 30 -15.57 7.08 -0.96
N THR A 31 -15.88 8.24 -0.39
CA THR A 31 -15.07 8.86 0.64
C THR A 31 -15.23 7.98 1.87
N VAL A 32 -14.36 6.99 2.01
CA VAL A 32 -14.14 6.35 3.31
C VAL A 32 -13.61 7.49 4.18
N ASN A 33 -14.53 8.08 4.95
CA ASN A 33 -14.28 9.21 5.80
C ASN A 33 -13.52 8.70 7.02
N SER A 34 -12.26 8.32 6.81
CA SER A 34 -11.41 7.76 7.86
C SER A 34 -11.23 8.85 8.91
N PRO A 35 -11.74 8.63 10.15
CA PRO A 35 -11.86 9.69 11.13
C PRO A 35 -10.49 10.28 11.45
N ALA A 36 -10.45 11.60 11.68
CA ALA A 36 -9.27 12.27 12.19
C ALA A 36 -8.78 11.54 13.46
N ARG A 37 -7.48 11.24 13.51
CA ARG A 37 -6.88 10.49 14.63
C ARG A 37 -7.17 11.18 15.97
N PRO A 38 -7.51 10.42 17.03
CA PRO A 38 -7.76 10.99 18.33
C PRO A 38 -6.54 11.77 18.85
N ALA A 39 -6.82 12.86 19.56
CA ALA A 39 -5.79 13.67 20.19
C ALA A 39 -5.03 12.83 21.24
N VAL A 40 -3.72 13.06 21.34
CA VAL A 40 -2.89 12.44 22.38
C VAL A 40 -3.12 13.21 23.69
N ALA A 41 -3.25 12.49 24.81
CA ALA A 41 -3.46 13.11 26.12
C ALA A 41 -2.29 14.05 26.48
N PRO A 42 -2.55 15.15 27.23
CA PRO A 42 -1.50 16.06 27.67
C PRO A 42 -0.38 15.33 28.43
N GLY A 43 0.87 15.53 28.01
CA GLY A 43 2.05 14.89 28.62
C GLY A 43 2.46 13.55 27.99
N MET A 44 1.72 13.01 27.02
CA MET A 44 2.11 11.80 26.27
C MET A 44 2.77 12.13 24.93
N THR A 45 3.87 11.45 24.59
CA THR A 45 4.48 11.54 23.26
C THR A 45 3.76 10.64 22.27
N ARG A 46 3.37 11.18 21.11
CA ARG A 46 2.80 10.38 20.01
C ARG A 46 3.80 9.30 19.58
N LYS A 47 3.34 8.05 19.53
CA LYS A 47 4.09 6.94 18.94
C LYS A 47 3.57 6.68 17.54
N HIS A 48 4.47 6.34 16.63
CA HIS A 48 4.12 5.88 15.31
C HIS A 48 3.92 4.37 15.36
N LEU A 49 2.78 3.90 14.89
CA LEU A 49 2.43 2.48 14.85
C LEU A 49 2.22 2.05 13.41
N GLY A 50 2.83 0.94 13.03
CA GLY A 50 2.31 0.14 11.93
C GLY A 50 3.01 -1.21 11.79
N PHE A 51 3.04 -1.76 10.58
CA PHE A 51 3.35 -3.19 10.40
C PHE A 51 4.48 -3.47 9.41
N LEU A 52 5.26 -4.50 9.70
CA LEU A 52 6.24 -5.05 8.75
C LEU A 52 5.69 -6.33 8.11
N ASN A 53 5.51 -6.31 6.79
CA ASN A 53 5.11 -7.48 6.01
C ASN A 53 6.33 -8.16 5.37
N PHE A 54 6.39 -9.48 5.52
CA PHE A 54 7.49 -10.33 5.06
C PHE A 54 7.21 -10.96 3.68
N GLY A 55 6.02 -10.80 3.12
CA GLY A 55 5.63 -11.41 1.85
C GLY A 55 5.55 -12.92 1.91
N HIS A 56 4.92 -13.45 2.97
CA HIS A 56 4.95 -14.87 3.26
C HIS A 56 4.12 -15.71 2.25
N TRP A 57 4.79 -16.37 1.29
CA TRP A 57 4.22 -17.44 0.45
C TRP A 57 5.01 -18.76 0.56
N ILE A 58 5.49 -19.04 1.77
CA ILE A 58 6.21 -20.28 2.07
C ILE A 58 5.23 -21.47 1.98
N HIS A 59 5.72 -22.58 1.45
CA HIS A 59 4.98 -23.83 1.41
C HIS A 59 4.64 -24.30 2.83
N ARG A 60 3.35 -24.50 3.14
CA ARG A 60 2.81 -24.94 4.42
C ARG A 60 1.71 -25.98 4.13
N PRO A 61 1.92 -27.26 4.52
CA PRO A 61 1.01 -28.33 4.16
C PRO A 61 -0.46 -27.99 4.49
N GLY A 62 -1.31 -27.96 3.47
CA GLY A 62 -2.77 -27.81 3.60
C GLY A 62 -3.33 -26.41 3.34
N ALA A 63 -2.48 -25.37 3.19
CA ALA A 63 -2.91 -24.04 2.73
C ALA A 63 -1.68 -23.20 2.34
N GLU A 64 -1.27 -23.26 1.08
CA GLU A 64 -0.24 -22.39 0.54
C GLU A 64 -0.83 -21.18 -0.18
N PRO A 65 -0.56 -19.95 0.27
CA PRO A 65 -0.62 -18.81 -0.65
C PRO A 65 0.41 -19.05 -1.75
N ASP A 66 0.00 -18.92 -3.00
CA ASP A 66 0.95 -18.81 -4.10
C ASP A 66 1.49 -17.38 -4.19
N ALA A 67 2.48 -17.16 -5.05
CA ALA A 67 3.11 -15.85 -5.19
C ALA A 67 2.13 -14.77 -5.69
N ARG A 68 1.09 -15.16 -6.44
CA ARG A 68 0.06 -14.25 -6.94
C ARG A 68 -0.82 -13.78 -5.78
N GLN A 69 -1.31 -14.71 -4.96
CA GLN A 69 -2.17 -14.39 -3.83
C GLN A 69 -1.46 -13.42 -2.86
N ALA A 70 -0.18 -13.65 -2.56
CA ALA A 70 0.57 -12.74 -1.70
C ALA A 70 0.69 -11.31 -2.28
N LEU A 71 0.79 -11.16 -3.60
CA LEU A 71 0.77 -9.87 -4.28
C LEU A 71 -0.63 -9.25 -4.31
N ASP A 72 -1.67 -10.06 -4.46
CA ASP A 72 -3.06 -9.60 -4.43
C ASP A 72 -3.48 -9.14 -3.01
N ASP A 73 -2.89 -9.71 -1.96
CA ASP A 73 -3.19 -9.39 -0.55
C ASP A 73 -2.47 -8.14 -0.04
N VAL A 74 -1.25 -7.86 -0.52
CA VAL A 74 -0.40 -6.81 0.07
C VAL A 74 -0.92 -5.40 -0.16
N VAL A 75 -1.52 -5.13 -1.33
CA VAL A 75 -2.06 -3.79 -1.65
C VAL A 75 -3.31 -3.48 -0.82
N PRO A 76 -4.34 -4.35 -0.76
CA PRO A 76 -5.48 -4.17 0.15
C PRO A 76 -5.08 -4.03 1.61
N MET A 77 -4.03 -4.74 2.06
CA MET A 77 -3.51 -4.62 3.42
C MET A 77 -3.03 -3.19 3.73
N ALA A 78 -2.38 -2.52 2.77
CA ALA A 78 -1.95 -1.13 2.92
C ALA A 78 -3.14 -0.16 3.04
N VAL A 79 -4.17 -0.36 2.21
CA VAL A 79 -5.41 0.43 2.27
C VAL A 79 -6.12 0.23 3.59
N ALA A 80 -6.29 -1.02 4.03
CA ALA A 80 -6.91 -1.35 5.30
C ALA A 80 -6.14 -0.76 6.50
N ALA A 81 -4.80 -0.73 6.43
CA ALA A 81 -3.97 -0.10 7.45
C ALA A 81 -4.14 1.43 7.48
N GLU A 82 -4.25 2.07 6.32
CA GLU A 82 -4.53 3.51 6.23
C GLU A 82 -5.91 3.86 6.79
N ASP A 83 -6.92 3.04 6.49
CA ASP A 83 -8.29 3.21 6.99
C ASP A 83 -8.39 2.97 8.49
N ALA A 84 -7.60 2.02 9.01
CA ALA A 84 -7.45 1.78 10.45
C ALA A 84 -6.60 2.86 11.16
N GLY A 85 -6.02 3.80 10.43
CA GLY A 85 -5.26 4.93 10.99
C GLY A 85 -3.83 4.60 11.43
N LEU A 86 -3.21 3.55 10.85
CA LEU A 86 -1.80 3.25 11.06
C LEU A 86 -0.91 4.33 10.43
N ASP A 87 0.27 4.53 11.03
CA ASP A 87 1.27 5.51 10.60
C ASP A 87 2.10 5.02 9.41
N GLY A 88 2.27 3.70 9.25
CA GLY A 88 3.01 3.18 8.12
C GLY A 88 2.84 1.69 7.82
N ALA A 89 3.33 1.34 6.64
CA ALA A 89 3.38 -0.01 6.10
C ALA A 89 4.77 -0.25 5.50
N TRP A 90 5.45 -1.29 5.98
CA TRP A 90 6.82 -1.61 5.59
C TRP A 90 6.90 -3.00 4.96
N LEU A 91 7.70 -3.13 3.90
CA LEU A 91 7.98 -4.42 3.26
C LEU A 91 9.40 -4.87 3.55
N ARG A 92 9.54 -6.15 3.92
CA ARG A 92 10.85 -6.80 4.03
C ARG A 92 11.28 -7.36 2.68
N VAL A 93 12.55 -7.20 2.36
CA VAL A 93 13.16 -7.77 1.16
C VAL A 93 13.80 -9.12 1.50
N HIS A 94 13.56 -10.09 0.63
CA HIS A 94 14.14 -11.42 0.72
C HIS A 94 14.67 -11.86 -0.65
N HIS A 95 15.95 -12.22 -0.70
CA HIS A 95 16.55 -12.86 -1.86
C HIS A 95 16.72 -14.36 -1.59
N PHE A 96 16.48 -15.18 -2.62
CA PHE A 96 16.61 -16.64 -2.56
C PHE A 96 15.66 -17.35 -1.57
N GLN A 97 14.53 -16.69 -1.24
CA GLN A 97 13.43 -17.29 -0.47
C GLN A 97 12.11 -17.12 -1.20
N ARG A 98 11.09 -17.88 -0.79
CA ARG A 98 9.71 -17.76 -1.29
C ARG A 98 9.00 -16.56 -0.66
N MET A 99 9.50 -15.36 -0.98
CA MET A 99 9.08 -14.06 -0.44
C MET A 99 9.38 -12.93 -1.43
N PHE A 100 8.95 -11.70 -1.12
CA PHE A 100 9.18 -10.52 -1.96
C PHE A 100 10.67 -10.19 -2.12
N SER A 101 11.14 -10.11 -3.37
CA SER A 101 12.53 -9.74 -3.70
C SER A 101 12.66 -8.32 -4.27
N SER A 102 11.59 -7.76 -4.83
CA SER A 102 11.56 -6.41 -5.39
C SER A 102 10.50 -5.57 -4.69
N PRO A 103 10.87 -4.75 -3.68
CA PRO A 103 9.90 -4.00 -2.90
C PRO A 103 9.32 -2.82 -3.67
N PHE A 104 10.10 -2.16 -4.54
CA PHE A 104 9.70 -0.91 -5.17
C PHE A 104 8.45 -1.02 -6.08
N PRO A 105 8.28 -2.06 -6.91
CA PRO A 105 7.04 -2.23 -7.66
C PRO A 105 5.80 -2.37 -6.78
N ILE A 106 5.93 -3.08 -5.65
CA ILE A 106 4.83 -3.30 -4.70
C ILE A 106 4.52 -2.01 -3.95
N LEU A 107 5.56 -1.30 -3.49
CA LEU A 107 5.41 0.01 -2.85
C LEU A 107 4.77 1.03 -3.79
N ALA A 108 5.11 1.00 -5.09
CA ALA A 108 4.46 1.85 -6.09
C ALA A 108 2.97 1.51 -6.24
N ALA A 109 2.59 0.23 -6.21
CA ALA A 109 1.20 -0.20 -6.25
C ALA A 109 0.42 0.22 -4.99
N MET A 110 1.03 0.12 -3.81
CA MET A 110 0.47 0.62 -2.55
C MET A 110 0.29 2.14 -2.61
N ALA A 111 1.33 2.89 -3.03
CA ALA A 111 1.29 4.34 -3.15
C ALA A 111 0.22 4.84 -4.13
N ALA A 112 -0.09 4.06 -5.17
CA ALA A 112 -1.17 4.38 -6.11
C ALA A 112 -2.58 4.14 -5.54
N ARG A 113 -2.71 3.69 -4.29
CA ARG A 113 -3.99 3.36 -3.62
C ARG A 113 -4.15 3.97 -2.23
N THR A 114 -3.13 4.64 -1.71
CA THR A 114 -3.11 5.25 -0.37
C THR A 114 -2.60 6.68 -0.44
N GLU A 115 -3.03 7.55 0.48
CA GLU A 115 -2.71 8.98 0.43
C GLU A 115 -1.95 9.51 1.65
N ARG A 116 -2.04 8.83 2.80
CA ARG A 116 -1.62 9.33 4.12
C ARG A 116 -0.61 8.43 4.83
N ILE A 117 -0.73 7.11 4.67
CA ILE A 117 0.13 6.13 5.33
C ILE A 117 1.57 6.22 4.80
N SER A 118 2.56 6.15 5.68
CA SER A 118 3.97 6.12 5.26
C SER A 118 4.32 4.75 4.68
N LEU A 119 4.87 4.72 3.47
CA LEU A 119 5.28 3.49 2.81
C LEU A 119 6.80 3.37 2.81
N GLY A 120 7.33 2.17 3.07
CA GLY A 120 8.77 1.98 3.08
C GLY A 120 9.22 0.53 3.13
N THR A 121 10.53 0.37 3.30
CA THR A 121 11.19 -0.93 3.39
C THR A 121 11.76 -1.15 4.79
N GLY A 122 11.79 -2.40 5.25
CA GLY A 122 12.41 -2.80 6.52
C GLY A 122 12.84 -4.27 6.49
N VAL A 123 14.03 -4.65 6.01
CA VAL A 123 15.25 -3.88 5.69
C VAL A 123 15.52 -3.96 4.18
N ILE A 124 16.27 -2.99 3.62
CA ILE A 124 16.98 -3.18 2.34
C ILE A 124 18.42 -3.59 2.69
N ASP A 125 18.82 -4.78 2.30
CA ASP A 125 20.18 -5.28 2.54
C ASP A 125 21.17 -4.58 1.58
N LEU A 126 21.82 -3.50 2.02
CA LEU A 126 22.75 -2.66 1.24
C LEU A 126 24.23 -3.09 1.31
N ARG A 127 24.51 -4.35 1.67
CA ARG A 127 25.88 -4.84 1.94
C ARG A 127 26.58 -5.44 0.72
#